data_AF-A0A3A4WL06-F1
#
_entry.id   AF-A0A3A4WL06-F1
#
_cell.length_a   1.000
_cell.length_b   1.000
_cell.length_c   1.000
_cell.angle_alpha   90.00
_cell.angle_beta   90.00
_cell.angle_gamma   90.00
#
_symmetry.space_group_name_H-M   'P 1'
#
loop_
_entity.id
_entity.type
_entity.pdbx_description
1 polymer ?
#
loop_
_entity_poly.entity_id
_entity_poly.type
_entity_poly.pdbx_seq_one_letter_code
_entity_poly.pdbx_strand_id
1 'polypeptide(L)'
;MNPAELKKIYENMSTSELERILYIENKEKCIYTQESIKVIQDILLERNDRTIGITEKICPYCNKFVSNTLKICECGYDFEFSNEDDLNYIHNKKRSLERKRGLKNSLFGVVLIIITVPVVPMLSSHTFLRTLFVILFWTGMILIIRGIYQALTAKKFRFFKNMDIFSDEEDKFELPCNIPDSYPKIKIDEFSNLHRIQWRNPQINLSPYLEIEWECAYCGADHPLSKDDVSLEGGGMRLLTECSNCGEQSIIKIKRKGTLNFQLVTEAGIINEP
;
A
#
# COMPACT_ATOMS: atom_id res chain seq x y z
N MET A 1 -17.98 -29.70 10.69
CA MET A 1 -19.00 -29.53 11.76
C MET A 1 -20.29 -29.08 11.09
N ASN A 2 -21.45 -29.51 11.57
CA ASN A 2 -22.70 -29.03 10.96
C ASN A 2 -22.94 -27.54 11.32
N PRO A 3 -23.73 -26.79 10.53
CA PRO A 3 -23.99 -25.38 10.81
C PRO A 3 -24.60 -25.09 12.19
N ALA A 4 -25.38 -26.02 12.75
CA ALA A 4 -26.02 -25.86 14.05
C ALA A 4 -25.01 -25.93 15.22
N GLU A 5 -23.99 -26.78 15.12
CA GLU A 5 -22.87 -26.87 16.06
C GLU A 5 -22.00 -25.63 16.00
N LEU A 6 -21.69 -25.16 14.78
CA LEU A 6 -20.96 -23.91 14.59
C LEU A 6 -21.72 -22.71 15.18
N LYS A 7 -23.05 -22.66 15.00
CA LYS A 7 -23.88 -21.59 15.56
C LYS A 7 -23.75 -21.55 17.08
N LYS A 8 -23.86 -22.69 17.77
CA LYS A 8 -23.69 -22.76 19.24
C LYS A 8 -22.32 -22.27 19.73
N ILE A 9 -21.27 -22.48 18.94
CA ILE A 9 -19.91 -22.03 19.28
C ILE A 9 -19.81 -20.51 19.13
N TYR A 10 -20.26 -19.97 18.00
CA TYR A 10 -20.12 -18.55 17.67
C TYR A 10 -21.17 -17.65 18.36
N GLU A 11 -22.32 -18.19 18.75
CA GLU A 11 -23.43 -17.45 19.38
C GLU A 11 -23.11 -16.95 20.79
N ASN A 12 -22.04 -17.45 21.42
CA ASN A 12 -21.54 -16.92 22.69
C ASN A 12 -20.34 -15.98 22.54
N MET A 13 -19.80 -15.81 21.34
CA MET A 13 -18.68 -14.89 21.09
C MET A 13 -19.17 -13.44 20.99
N SER A 14 -18.31 -12.51 21.37
CA SER A 14 -18.57 -11.07 21.23
C SER A 14 -18.58 -10.65 19.75
N THR A 15 -19.28 -9.56 19.44
CA THR A 15 -19.31 -8.97 18.07
C THR A 15 -17.90 -8.71 17.55
N SER A 16 -17.01 -8.18 18.39
CA SER A 16 -15.61 -7.92 18.02
C SER A 16 -14.82 -9.18 17.68
N GLU A 17 -15.09 -10.31 18.34
CA GLU A 17 -14.43 -11.58 18.04
C GLU A 17 -14.94 -12.16 16.72
N LEU A 18 -16.26 -12.12 16.50
CA LEU A 18 -16.88 -12.55 15.25
C LEU A 18 -16.40 -11.72 14.05
N GLU A 19 -16.31 -10.40 14.20
CA GLU A 19 -15.76 -9.51 13.18
C GLU A 19 -14.27 -9.75 12.95
N ARG A 20 -13.50 -10.00 14.01
CA ARG A 20 -12.08 -10.36 13.90
C ARG A 20 -11.90 -11.66 13.13
N ILE A 21 -12.76 -12.66 13.35
CA ILE A 21 -12.75 -13.92 12.59
C ILE A 21 -13.03 -13.65 11.10
N LEU A 22 -14.07 -12.86 10.78
CA LEU A 22 -14.37 -12.48 9.39
C LEU A 22 -13.24 -11.65 8.74
N TYR A 23 -12.59 -10.79 9.51
CA TYR A 23 -11.48 -9.96 9.03
C TYR A 23 -10.21 -10.77 8.79
N ILE A 24 -9.84 -11.64 9.74
CA ILE A 24 -8.73 -12.58 9.60
C ILE A 24 -8.98 -13.48 8.39
N GLU A 25 -10.20 -13.97 8.20
CA GLU A 25 -10.53 -14.76 7.01
C GLU A 25 -10.41 -13.93 5.73
N ASN A 26 -10.81 -12.66 5.71
CA ASN A 26 -10.59 -11.82 4.53
C ASN A 26 -9.11 -11.53 4.24
N LYS A 27 -8.24 -11.53 5.27
CA LYS A 27 -6.82 -11.18 5.16
C LYS A 27 -5.90 -12.40 4.97
N GLU A 28 -6.24 -13.51 5.61
CA GLU A 28 -5.43 -14.73 5.74
C GLU A 28 -6.13 -15.97 5.13
N LYS A 29 -7.38 -15.82 4.64
CA LYS A 29 -8.17 -16.68 3.72
C LYS A 29 -8.18 -18.21 3.89
N CYS A 30 -7.71 -18.76 5.01
CA CYS A 30 -7.54 -20.22 5.13
C CYS A 30 -7.83 -20.81 6.53
N ILE A 31 -8.44 -20.08 7.47
CA ILE A 31 -8.65 -20.60 8.83
C ILE A 31 -10.10 -21.08 9.03
N TYR A 32 -11.06 -20.48 8.35
CA TYR A 32 -12.48 -20.74 8.55
C TYR A 32 -13.18 -21.24 7.29
N THR A 33 -14.02 -22.27 7.41
CA THR A 33 -14.80 -22.79 6.27
C THR A 33 -15.83 -21.75 5.81
N GLN A 34 -16.21 -21.79 4.53
CA GLN A 34 -17.31 -20.94 3.99
C GLN A 34 -18.61 -21.09 4.78
N GLU A 35 -18.88 -22.28 5.31
CA GLU A 35 -20.01 -22.55 6.20
C GLU A 35 -19.87 -21.82 7.54
N SER A 36 -18.67 -21.78 8.13
CA SER A 36 -18.40 -21.02 9.36
C SER A 36 -18.59 -19.52 9.14
N ILE A 37 -18.09 -18.99 8.01
CA ILE A 37 -18.27 -17.59 7.62
C ILE A 37 -19.76 -17.28 7.53
N LYS A 38 -20.54 -18.09 6.82
CA LYS A 38 -21.98 -17.90 6.66
C LYS A 38 -22.71 -17.89 8.01
N VAL A 39 -22.39 -18.83 8.90
CA VAL A 39 -22.97 -18.89 10.25
C VAL A 39 -22.63 -17.63 11.07
N ILE A 40 -21.38 -17.17 11.04
CA ILE A 40 -20.97 -15.94 11.74
C ILE A 40 -21.72 -14.73 11.20
N GLN A 41 -21.85 -14.65 9.87
CA GLN A 41 -22.58 -13.61 9.18
C GLN A 41 -24.08 -13.58 9.55
N ASP A 42 -24.70 -14.75 9.66
CA ASP A 42 -26.10 -14.89 10.08
C ASP A 42 -26.28 -14.47 11.54
N ILE A 43 -25.38 -14.85 12.44
CA ILE A 43 -25.40 -14.41 13.86
C ILE A 43 -25.30 -12.88 13.96
N LEU A 44 -24.38 -12.26 13.21
CA LEU A 44 -24.23 -10.80 13.21
C LEU A 44 -25.47 -10.08 12.65
N LEU A 45 -26.19 -10.67 11.69
CA LEU A 45 -27.48 -10.15 11.21
C LEU A 45 -28.56 -10.28 12.28
N GLU A 46 -28.70 -11.46 12.88
CA GLU A 46 -29.71 -11.74 13.90
C GLU A 46 -29.55 -10.83 15.12
N ARG A 47 -28.32 -10.48 15.49
CA ARG A 47 -28.00 -9.52 16.56
C ARG A 47 -28.20 -8.06 16.16
N ASN A 48 -28.42 -7.77 14.89
CA ASN A 48 -28.46 -6.43 14.32
C ASN A 48 -27.14 -5.64 14.50
N ASP A 49 -26.01 -6.36 14.57
CA ASP A 49 -24.66 -5.81 14.75
C ASP A 49 -24.04 -5.35 13.42
N ARG A 50 -24.66 -5.71 12.29
CA ARG A 50 -23.99 -5.85 10.97
C ARG A 50 -23.86 -4.59 10.11
N THR A 51 -23.96 -3.39 10.67
CA THR A 51 -23.67 -2.16 9.89
C THR A 51 -22.18 -1.89 9.72
N ILE A 52 -21.30 -2.49 10.53
CA ILE A 52 -19.89 -2.06 10.68
C ILE A 52 -18.88 -2.86 9.82
N GLY A 53 -19.27 -3.96 9.15
CA GLY A 53 -18.32 -4.79 8.38
C GLY A 53 -18.64 -5.01 6.89
N ILE A 54 -19.88 -4.75 6.44
CA ILE A 54 -20.27 -4.95 5.04
C ILE A 54 -20.07 -3.66 4.26
N THR A 55 -20.65 -2.57 4.77
CA THR A 55 -20.62 -1.25 4.12
C THR A 55 -19.47 -0.39 4.59
N GLU A 56 -19.01 -0.62 5.81
CA GLU A 56 -18.01 0.20 6.49
C GLU A 56 -16.87 -0.67 7.04
N LYS A 57 -15.75 -0.03 7.36
CA LYS A 57 -14.62 -0.57 8.10
C LYS A 57 -14.07 0.55 8.97
N ILE A 58 -13.52 0.22 10.13
CA ILE A 58 -12.92 1.23 11.01
C ILE A 58 -11.48 1.47 10.56
N CYS A 59 -11.14 2.74 10.31
CA CYS A 59 -9.75 3.09 10.11
C CYS A 59 -9.00 2.99 11.45
N PRO A 60 -7.95 2.15 11.56
CA PRO A 60 -7.23 1.95 12.83
C PRO A 60 -6.47 3.19 13.31
N TYR A 61 -6.27 4.18 12.44
CA TYR A 61 -5.49 5.37 12.75
C TYR A 61 -6.33 6.56 13.24
N CYS A 62 -7.54 6.72 12.71
CA CYS A 62 -8.41 7.85 13.06
C CYS A 62 -9.72 7.41 13.71
N ASN A 63 -9.93 6.10 13.88
CA ASN A 63 -11.15 5.47 14.42
C ASN A 63 -12.44 5.96 13.75
N LYS A 64 -12.35 6.43 12.50
CA LYS A 64 -13.52 6.77 11.72
C LYS A 64 -14.01 5.54 10.97
N PHE A 65 -15.32 5.36 10.96
CA PHE A 65 -16.00 4.49 10.01
C PHE A 65 -15.81 5.06 8.61
N VAL A 66 -15.32 4.23 7.71
CA VAL A 66 -15.13 4.55 6.30
C VAL A 66 -15.71 3.43 5.47
N SER A 67 -16.18 3.72 4.26
CA SER A 67 -16.74 2.67 3.41
C SER A 67 -15.75 1.53 3.20
N ASN A 68 -16.22 0.29 3.20
CA ASN A 68 -15.38 -0.89 3.02
C ASN A 68 -14.67 -0.89 1.64
N THR A 69 -15.29 -0.27 0.64
CA THR A 69 -14.74 -0.05 -0.71
C THR A 69 -13.63 1.01 -0.75
N LEU A 70 -13.48 1.82 0.29
CA LEU A 70 -12.51 2.91 0.33
C LEU A 70 -11.10 2.33 0.55
N LYS A 71 -10.24 2.39 -0.48
CA LYS A 71 -8.85 1.89 -0.40
C LYS A 71 -7.95 2.74 0.51
N ILE A 72 -8.21 4.05 0.58
CA ILE A 72 -7.42 4.99 1.38
C ILE A 72 -8.36 5.81 2.25
N CYS A 73 -8.18 5.78 3.57
CA CYS A 73 -8.91 6.63 4.51
C CYS A 73 -8.55 8.12 4.30
N GLU A 74 -9.44 9.05 4.66
CA GLU A 74 -9.15 10.50 4.65
C GLU A 74 -7.92 10.88 5.50
N CYS A 75 -7.54 10.06 6.48
CA CYS A 75 -6.33 10.27 7.27
C CYS A 75 -5.03 9.90 6.51
N GLY A 76 -5.16 9.21 5.37
CA GLY A 76 -4.06 8.72 4.55
C GLY A 76 -3.67 7.26 4.80
N TYR A 77 -4.41 6.53 5.64
CA TYR A 77 -4.19 5.10 5.87
C TYR A 77 -4.67 4.30 4.64
N ASP A 78 -3.75 3.54 4.04
CA ASP A 78 -4.03 2.67 2.90
C ASP A 78 -4.36 1.27 3.41
N PHE A 79 -5.56 0.78 3.08
CA PHE A 79 -6.05 -0.52 3.51
C PHE A 79 -5.47 -1.68 2.69
N GLU A 80 -4.86 -1.44 1.52
CA GLU A 80 -4.27 -2.47 0.66
C GLU A 80 -2.81 -2.78 1.04
N PHE A 81 -2.05 -1.79 1.51
CA PHE A 81 -0.61 -1.90 1.78
C PHE A 81 -0.25 -2.20 3.25
N SER A 82 -1.05 -3.02 3.94
CA SER A 82 -0.97 -3.23 5.40
C SER A 82 0.26 -3.99 5.95
N ASN A 83 1.44 -3.83 5.34
CA ASN A 83 2.70 -3.97 6.05
C ASN A 83 2.94 -2.68 6.83
N GLU A 84 2.96 -2.77 8.15
CA GLU A 84 3.11 -1.63 9.08
C GLU A 84 4.39 -0.80 8.77
N ASP A 85 5.43 -1.47 8.26
CA ASP A 85 6.67 -0.85 7.81
C ASP A 85 6.53 -0.05 6.49
N ASP A 86 5.79 -0.58 5.52
CA ASP A 86 5.54 0.10 4.24
C ASP A 86 4.63 1.32 4.44
N LEU A 87 3.67 1.22 5.36
CA LEU A 87 2.84 2.33 5.81
C LEU A 87 3.67 3.44 6.46
N ASN A 88 4.62 3.10 7.34
CA ASN A 88 5.52 4.08 7.95
C ASN A 88 6.42 4.75 6.90
N TYR A 89 6.91 4.00 5.92
CA TYR A 89 7.69 4.56 4.81
C TYR A 89 6.87 5.52 3.95
N ILE A 90 5.66 5.12 3.54
CA ILE A 90 4.74 5.97 2.76
C ILE A 90 4.36 7.22 3.57
N HIS A 91 4.08 7.09 4.87
CA HIS A 91 3.77 8.21 5.74
C HIS A 91 4.95 9.18 5.85
N ASN A 92 6.16 8.68 6.04
CA ASN A 92 7.37 9.50 6.11
C ASN A 92 7.67 10.18 4.77
N LYS A 93 7.48 9.47 3.65
CA LYS A 93 7.61 10.02 2.31
C LYS A 93 6.61 11.14 2.05
N LYS A 94 5.32 10.91 2.38
CA LYS A 94 4.25 11.91 2.27
C LYS A 94 4.50 13.13 3.17
N ARG A 95 4.91 12.92 4.43
CA ARG A 95 5.34 14.01 5.33
C ARG A 95 6.48 14.81 4.71
N SER A 96 7.48 14.15 4.13
CA SER A 96 8.63 14.84 3.51
C SER A 96 8.20 15.69 2.30
N LEU A 97 7.28 15.20 1.47
CA LEU A 97 6.77 15.91 0.31
C LEU A 97 5.92 17.12 0.72
N GLU A 98 5.06 16.96 1.71
CA GLU A 98 4.27 18.05 2.28
C GLU A 98 5.16 19.14 2.91
N ARG A 99 6.25 18.74 3.60
CA ARG A 99 7.25 19.69 4.10
C ARG A 99 7.94 20.47 2.97
N LYS A 100 8.35 19.78 1.90
CA LYS A 100 8.96 20.43 0.71
C LYS A 100 7.99 21.39 0.02
N ARG A 101 6.71 21.03 -0.09
CA ARG A 101 5.66 21.92 -0.62
C ARG A 101 5.46 23.15 0.26
N GLY A 102 5.37 22.97 1.59
CA GLY A 102 5.28 24.07 2.55
C GLY A 102 6.44 25.06 2.41
N LEU A 103 7.67 24.54 2.29
CA LEU A 103 8.87 25.35 2.10
C LEU A 103 8.83 26.15 0.78
N LYS A 104 8.41 25.51 -0.33
CA LYS A 104 8.26 26.19 -1.63
C LYS A 104 7.22 27.31 -1.58
N ASN A 105 6.08 27.08 -0.94
CA ASN A 105 5.04 28.11 -0.77
C ASN A 105 5.52 29.28 0.07
N SER A 106 6.29 29.00 1.13
CA SER A 106 6.91 30.05 1.95
C SER A 106 7.91 30.87 1.15
N LEU A 107 8.76 30.23 0.34
CA LEU A 107 9.73 30.92 -0.50
C LEU A 107 9.03 31.83 -1.53
N PHE A 108 7.96 31.33 -2.16
CA PHE A 108 7.17 32.11 -3.11
C PHE A 108 6.54 33.35 -2.45
N GLY A 109 5.98 33.21 -1.25
CA GLY A 109 5.46 34.35 -0.48
C GLY A 109 6.53 35.39 -0.14
N VAL A 110 7.74 34.98 0.23
CA VAL A 110 8.86 35.89 0.49
C VAL A 110 9.27 36.65 -0.78
N VAL A 111 9.42 35.96 -1.91
CA VAL A 111 9.74 36.59 -3.20
C VAL A 111 8.68 37.62 -3.59
N LEU A 112 7.40 37.31 -3.37
CA LEU A 112 6.30 38.23 -3.66
C LEU A 112 6.37 39.51 -2.80
N ILE A 113 6.77 39.41 -1.53
CA ILE A 113 6.97 40.59 -0.67
C ILE A 113 8.20 41.40 -1.11
N ILE A 114 9.31 40.75 -1.44
CA ILE A 114 10.54 41.44 -1.89
C ILE A 114 10.30 42.25 -3.18
N ILE A 115 9.52 41.70 -4.12
CA ILE A 115 9.19 42.39 -5.38
C ILE A 115 8.24 43.56 -5.13
N THR A 116 7.32 43.44 -4.17
CA THR A 116 6.28 44.44 -3.94
C THR A 116 6.82 45.63 -3.12
N VAL A 117 7.54 45.41 -2.03
CA VAL A 117 7.97 46.49 -1.10
C VAL A 117 8.64 47.71 -1.76
N PRO A 118 9.57 47.57 -2.73
CA PRO A 118 10.22 48.72 -3.38
C PRO A 118 9.28 49.63 -4.17
N VAL A 119 8.12 49.12 -4.60
CA VAL A 119 7.17 49.84 -5.46
C VAL A 119 6.22 50.73 -4.64
N VAL A 120 6.10 50.51 -3.33
CA VAL A 120 5.24 51.28 -2.41
C VAL A 120 5.42 52.80 -2.52
N PRO A 121 6.65 53.36 -2.41
CA PRO A 121 6.84 54.81 -2.45
C PRO A 121 6.45 55.45 -3.79
N MET A 122 6.48 54.69 -4.89
CA MET A 122 6.11 55.19 -6.23
C MET A 122 4.60 55.26 -6.47
N LEU A 123 3.78 54.62 -5.62
CA LEU A 123 2.34 54.46 -5.84
C LEU A 123 1.47 55.45 -5.02
N SER A 124 2.07 56.48 -4.41
CA SER A 124 1.37 57.39 -3.50
C SER A 124 0.24 58.20 -4.15
N SER A 125 0.24 58.37 -5.48
CA SER A 125 -0.73 59.17 -6.23
C SER A 125 -1.96 58.39 -6.74
N HIS A 126 -1.95 57.05 -6.76
CA HIS A 126 -3.02 56.25 -7.38
C HIS A 126 -3.70 55.32 -6.37
N THR A 127 -4.95 55.64 -6.01
CA THR A 127 -5.77 54.88 -5.04
C THR A 127 -5.98 53.42 -5.44
N PHE A 128 -6.23 53.14 -6.73
CA PHE A 128 -6.43 51.78 -7.23
C PHE A 128 -5.19 50.90 -7.05
N LEU A 129 -4.01 51.41 -7.44
CA LEU A 129 -2.75 50.68 -7.32
C LEU A 129 -2.38 50.42 -5.86
N ARG A 130 -2.70 51.36 -4.96
CA ARG A 130 -2.55 51.18 -3.52
C ARG A 130 -3.40 50.01 -2.99
N THR A 131 -4.66 49.89 -3.41
CA THR A 131 -5.53 48.78 -2.99
C THR A 131 -5.01 47.44 -3.51
N LEU A 132 -4.62 47.37 -4.79
CA LEU A 132 -4.03 46.16 -5.37
C LEU A 132 -2.76 45.75 -4.62
N PHE A 133 -1.92 46.71 -4.25
CA PHE A 133 -0.71 46.47 -3.49
C PHE A 133 -0.99 45.84 -2.12
N VAL A 134 -1.96 46.39 -1.38
CA VAL A 134 -2.36 45.86 -0.07
C VAL A 134 -2.83 44.41 -0.20
N ILE A 135 -3.63 44.09 -1.24
CA ILE A 135 -4.07 42.72 -1.51
C ILE A 135 -2.87 41.80 -1.78
N LEU A 136 -1.93 42.21 -2.62
CA LEU A 136 -0.74 41.40 -2.95
C LEU A 136 0.13 41.18 -1.71
N PHE A 137 0.38 42.21 -0.92
CA PHE A 137 1.16 42.12 0.32
C PHE A 137 0.54 41.12 1.30
N TRP A 138 -0.76 41.23 1.58
CA TRP A 138 -1.47 40.29 2.46
C TRP A 138 -1.51 38.87 1.90
N THR A 139 -1.66 38.72 0.58
CA THR A 139 -1.58 37.41 -0.08
C THR A 139 -0.21 36.76 0.14
N GLY A 140 0.87 37.54 0.00
CA GLY A 140 2.23 37.08 0.30
C GLY A 140 2.40 36.63 1.75
N MET A 141 1.92 37.43 2.71
CA MET A 141 1.96 37.10 4.14
C MET A 141 1.19 35.81 4.47
N ILE A 142 -0.02 35.64 3.91
CA ILE A 142 -0.82 34.42 4.08
C ILE A 142 -0.09 33.19 3.54
N LEU A 143 0.57 33.30 2.38
CA LEU A 143 1.36 32.21 1.80
C LEU A 143 2.55 31.80 2.67
N ILE A 144 3.25 32.78 3.28
CA ILE A 144 4.35 32.52 4.21
C ILE A 144 3.85 31.77 5.44
N ILE A 145 2.82 32.29 6.12
CA ILE A 145 2.26 31.68 7.34
C ILE A 145 1.79 30.26 7.04
N ARG A 146 1.07 30.07 5.93
CA ARG A 146 0.58 28.75 5.51
C ARG A 146 1.72 27.79 5.17
N GLY A 147 2.75 28.27 4.47
CA GLY A 147 3.93 27.50 4.12
C GLY A 147 4.71 27.02 5.34
N ILE A 148 4.95 27.91 6.31
CA ILE A 148 5.60 27.59 7.58
C ILE A 148 4.77 26.58 8.37
N TYR A 149 3.46 26.79 8.50
CA TYR A 149 2.58 25.87 9.21
C TYR A 149 2.59 24.46 8.59
N GLN A 150 2.53 24.36 7.26
CA GLN A 150 2.59 23.09 6.53
C GLN A 150 3.96 22.42 6.68
N ALA A 151 5.06 23.20 6.70
CA ALA A 151 6.40 22.70 6.92
C ALA A 151 6.61 22.15 8.35
N LEU A 152 6.07 22.82 9.36
CA LEU A 152 6.20 22.38 10.75
C LEU A 152 5.32 21.17 11.06
N THR A 153 4.05 21.21 10.67
CA THR A 153 3.06 20.20 11.06
C THR A 153 3.00 19.00 10.12
N ALA A 154 3.52 19.13 8.89
CA ALA A 154 3.33 18.17 7.81
C ALA A 154 1.85 17.81 7.56
N LYS A 155 0.92 18.69 7.94
CA LYS A 155 -0.53 18.55 7.73
C LYS A 155 -1.00 19.51 6.64
N LYS A 156 -1.85 19.02 5.72
CA LYS A 156 -2.54 19.87 4.73
C LYS A 156 -3.49 20.82 5.48
N PHE A 157 -3.34 22.12 5.28
CA PHE A 157 -4.19 23.15 5.89
C PHE A 157 -5.62 23.02 5.36
N ARG A 158 -6.55 22.48 6.17
CA ARG A 158 -7.93 22.08 5.75
C ARG A 158 -8.96 23.23 5.71
N PHE A 159 -8.55 24.47 5.47
CA PHE A 159 -9.50 25.60 5.50
C PHE A 159 -10.42 25.69 4.26
N PHE A 160 -10.09 25.00 3.16
CA PHE A 160 -10.87 24.98 1.91
C PHE A 160 -11.16 23.54 1.41
N LYS A 161 -11.74 22.68 2.24
CA LYS A 161 -11.98 21.26 1.89
C LYS A 161 -13.08 21.04 0.82
N ASN A 162 -13.72 22.09 0.30
CA ASN A 162 -14.86 21.99 -0.63
C ASN A 162 -14.53 22.15 -2.13
N MET A 163 -13.26 22.12 -2.55
CA MET A 163 -12.89 22.45 -3.95
C MET A 163 -12.05 21.41 -4.72
N ASP A 164 -11.67 20.28 -4.13
CA ASP A 164 -10.92 19.23 -4.83
C ASP A 164 -11.91 18.16 -5.37
N ILE A 165 -12.52 18.39 -6.55
CA ILE A 165 -13.52 17.49 -7.20
C ILE A 165 -12.94 16.56 -8.29
N PHE A 166 -11.65 16.67 -8.64
CA PHE A 166 -11.08 15.79 -9.67
C PHE A 166 -9.75 15.21 -9.20
N SER A 167 -9.68 13.88 -9.03
CA SER A 167 -8.65 13.04 -9.64
C SER A 167 -8.85 11.57 -9.25
N ASP A 168 -8.75 10.71 -10.28
CA ASP A 168 -8.32 9.31 -10.27
C ASP A 168 -9.42 8.23 -10.27
N GLU A 169 -9.90 7.94 -11.50
CA GLU A 169 -10.31 6.60 -11.94
C GLU A 169 -9.03 5.81 -12.26
N GLU A 170 -8.76 4.71 -11.54
CA GLU A 170 -7.86 3.65 -12.01
C GLU A 170 -8.48 2.28 -11.75
N ASP A 171 -8.30 1.43 -12.76
CA ASP A 171 -9.01 0.18 -13.04
C ASP A 171 -8.92 -0.89 -11.95
N LYS A 172 -10.06 -1.57 -11.76
CA LYS A 172 -10.19 -2.79 -10.94
C LYS A 172 -9.56 -3.98 -11.69
N PHE A 173 -8.48 -4.54 -11.13
CA PHE A 173 -8.03 -5.88 -11.49
C PHE A 173 -8.41 -6.84 -10.37
N GLU A 174 -9.38 -7.72 -10.63
CA GLU A 174 -9.80 -8.79 -9.72
C GLU A 174 -8.93 -10.03 -9.96
N LEU A 175 -8.24 -10.52 -8.93
CA LEU A 175 -7.52 -11.80 -8.97
C LEU A 175 -8.40 -12.91 -8.35
N PRO A 176 -8.63 -14.03 -9.06
CA PRO A 176 -9.48 -15.12 -8.55
C PRO A 176 -8.79 -15.92 -7.44
N CYS A 177 -9.61 -16.31 -6.45
CA CYS A 177 -9.22 -16.95 -5.19
C CYS A 177 -9.09 -18.48 -5.32
N ASN A 178 -8.09 -18.94 -6.08
CA ASN A 178 -7.53 -20.27 -5.86
C ASN A 178 -6.09 -20.05 -5.40
N ILE A 179 -5.78 -20.36 -4.13
CA ILE A 179 -4.42 -20.71 -3.76
C ILE A 179 -4.37 -22.22 -3.99
N PRO A 180 -3.88 -22.70 -5.14
CA PRO A 180 -3.66 -24.13 -5.30
C PRO A 180 -2.71 -24.63 -4.20
N ASP A 181 -2.93 -25.85 -3.70
CA ASP A 181 -2.01 -26.57 -2.79
C ASP A 181 -0.59 -26.77 -3.37
N SER A 182 -0.33 -26.20 -4.55
CA SER A 182 0.91 -26.23 -5.29
C SER A 182 1.08 -24.90 -5.99
N TYR A 183 2.30 -24.38 -6.04
CA TYR A 183 2.61 -23.17 -6.79
C TYR A 183 2.16 -23.29 -8.26
N PRO A 184 1.68 -22.21 -8.89
CA PRO A 184 1.25 -22.26 -10.29
C PRO A 184 2.41 -22.71 -11.17
N LYS A 185 2.15 -23.68 -12.03
CA LYS A 185 3.12 -24.20 -13.00
C LYS A 185 2.85 -23.53 -14.34
N ILE A 186 3.81 -22.75 -14.82
CA ILE A 186 3.64 -21.86 -15.97
C ILE A 186 4.89 -21.86 -16.85
N LYS A 187 4.73 -21.60 -18.15
CA LYS A 187 5.87 -21.41 -19.04
C LYS A 187 6.55 -20.08 -18.74
N ILE A 188 7.87 -20.03 -18.90
CA ILE A 188 8.65 -18.83 -18.61
C ILE A 188 8.20 -17.62 -19.44
N ASP A 189 7.86 -17.82 -20.72
CA ASP A 189 7.40 -16.74 -21.61
C ASP A 189 6.02 -16.20 -21.22
N GLU A 190 5.13 -17.09 -20.76
CA GLU A 190 3.78 -16.72 -20.32
C GLU A 190 3.86 -15.89 -19.03
N PHE A 191 4.71 -16.30 -18.08
CA PHE A 191 5.00 -15.52 -16.88
C PHE A 191 5.62 -14.16 -17.22
N SER A 192 6.56 -14.14 -18.18
CA SER A 192 7.23 -12.93 -18.64
C SER A 192 6.23 -11.93 -19.22
N ASN A 193 5.29 -12.41 -20.05
CA ASN A 193 4.26 -11.58 -20.66
C ASN A 193 3.26 -11.05 -19.62
N LEU A 194 2.82 -11.90 -18.69
CA LEU A 194 1.88 -11.55 -17.62
C LEU A 194 2.42 -10.41 -16.75
N HIS A 195 3.70 -10.47 -16.39
CA HIS A 195 4.33 -9.48 -15.52
C HIS A 195 5.14 -8.39 -16.27
N ARG A 196 5.14 -8.41 -17.61
CA ARG A 196 5.91 -7.51 -18.48
C ARG A 196 7.41 -7.47 -18.12
N ILE A 197 7.99 -8.65 -17.90
CA ILE A 197 9.38 -8.84 -17.51
C ILE A 197 10.22 -9.18 -18.75
N GLN A 198 11.51 -8.88 -18.69
CA GLN A 198 12.52 -9.41 -19.61
C GLN A 198 13.58 -10.15 -18.80
N TRP A 199 13.83 -11.40 -19.15
CA TRP A 199 14.86 -12.24 -18.53
C TRP A 199 16.24 -11.92 -19.12
N ARG A 200 17.25 -11.83 -18.26
CA ARG A 200 18.64 -11.54 -18.64
C ARG A 200 19.60 -12.39 -17.83
N ASN A 201 20.85 -12.45 -18.27
CA ASN A 201 21.92 -13.05 -17.47
C ASN A 201 21.99 -12.34 -16.10
N PRO A 202 22.22 -13.08 -15.00
CA PRO A 202 22.24 -12.51 -13.66
C PRO A 202 23.30 -11.41 -13.51
N GLN A 203 22.89 -10.22 -13.07
CA GLN A 203 23.80 -9.11 -12.77
C GLN A 203 23.68 -8.60 -11.33
N ILE A 204 22.62 -9.00 -10.60
CA ILE A 204 22.48 -8.70 -9.18
C ILE A 204 23.62 -9.32 -8.37
N ASN A 205 24.19 -8.52 -7.48
CA ASN A 205 25.05 -9.03 -6.42
C ASN A 205 24.19 -9.82 -5.41
N LEU A 206 24.31 -11.15 -5.42
CA LEU A 206 23.57 -12.04 -4.53
C LEU A 206 24.17 -12.20 -3.14
N SER A 207 25.37 -11.66 -2.88
CA SER A 207 26.03 -11.75 -1.57
C SER A 207 25.13 -11.43 -0.35
N PRO A 208 24.23 -10.42 -0.36
CA PRO A 208 23.37 -10.14 0.79
C PRO A 208 22.21 -11.14 0.97
N TYR A 209 22.02 -12.08 0.04
CA TYR A 209 20.88 -13.01 0.03
C TYR A 209 21.30 -14.49 0.17
N LEU A 210 22.59 -14.79 0.20
CA LEU A 210 23.09 -16.18 0.21
C LEU A 210 22.68 -16.98 1.46
N GLU A 211 22.37 -16.29 2.56
CA GLU A 211 21.93 -16.91 3.81
C GLU A 211 20.40 -17.08 3.89
N ILE A 212 19.66 -16.67 2.86
CA ILE A 212 18.19 -16.71 2.85
C ILE A 212 17.74 -17.96 2.11
N GLU A 213 16.83 -18.69 2.74
CA GLU A 213 16.23 -19.90 2.18
C GLU A 213 15.00 -19.59 1.32
N TRP A 214 14.76 -20.43 0.31
CA TRP A 214 13.59 -20.41 -0.55
C TRP A 214 12.98 -21.81 -0.67
N GLU A 215 11.66 -21.87 -0.84
CA GLU A 215 10.92 -23.13 -0.93
C GLU A 215 10.71 -23.55 -2.40
N CYS A 216 11.02 -24.79 -2.77
CA CYS A 216 10.81 -25.29 -4.11
C CYS A 216 9.32 -25.37 -4.50
N ALA A 217 8.96 -24.80 -5.65
CA ALA A 217 7.59 -24.81 -6.17
C ALA A 217 7.01 -26.22 -6.43
N TYR A 218 7.89 -27.21 -6.59
CA TYR A 218 7.53 -28.58 -6.97
C TYR A 218 7.56 -29.56 -5.81
N CYS A 219 8.65 -29.57 -5.03
CA CYS A 219 8.84 -30.54 -3.96
C CYS A 219 8.68 -29.96 -2.55
N GLY A 220 8.52 -28.64 -2.40
CA GLY A 220 8.36 -27.98 -1.10
C GLY A 220 9.62 -28.01 -0.22
N ALA A 221 10.78 -28.42 -0.76
CA ALA A 221 12.03 -28.41 -0.01
C ALA A 221 12.60 -26.99 0.08
N ASP A 222 13.10 -26.63 1.26
CA ASP A 222 13.81 -25.37 1.48
C ASP A 222 15.28 -25.49 1.05
N HIS A 223 15.76 -24.45 0.36
CA HIS A 223 17.12 -24.39 -0.17
C HIS A 223 17.76 -23.04 0.12
N PRO A 224 19.05 -23.00 0.53
CA PRO A 224 19.78 -21.75 0.56
C PRO A 224 19.98 -21.23 -0.86
N LEU A 225 19.95 -19.91 -1.05
CA LEU A 225 20.20 -19.32 -2.36
C LEU A 225 21.70 -19.40 -2.70
N SER A 226 22.07 -20.24 -3.67
CA SER A 226 23.42 -20.26 -4.24
C SER A 226 23.51 -19.33 -5.45
N LYS A 227 24.68 -18.73 -5.66
CA LYS A 227 24.96 -17.95 -6.88
C LYS A 227 24.93 -18.84 -8.13
N ASP A 228 25.35 -20.09 -7.98
CA ASP A 228 25.49 -21.02 -9.10
C ASP A 228 24.14 -21.59 -9.57
N ASP A 229 23.10 -21.51 -8.72
CA ASP A 229 21.76 -22.04 -9.00
C ASP A 229 20.87 -21.04 -9.76
N VAL A 230 21.26 -19.76 -9.81
CA VAL A 230 20.48 -18.69 -10.45
C VAL A 230 20.78 -18.64 -11.95
N SER A 231 19.82 -19.10 -12.75
CA SER A 231 19.95 -19.16 -14.21
C SER A 231 19.68 -17.81 -14.88
N LEU A 232 18.63 -17.10 -14.45
CA LEU A 232 18.18 -15.83 -15.07
C LEU A 232 17.69 -14.84 -14.03
N GLU A 233 17.87 -13.55 -14.33
CA GLU A 233 17.32 -12.44 -13.58
C GLU A 233 16.22 -11.74 -14.38
N GLY A 234 15.07 -11.55 -13.73
CA GLY A 234 13.94 -10.79 -14.23
C GLY A 234 13.81 -9.46 -13.51
N GLY A 235 13.38 -8.43 -14.24
CA GLY A 235 13.06 -7.12 -13.66
C GLY A 235 12.20 -7.20 -12.38
N GLY A 236 12.49 -6.33 -11.42
CA GLY A 236 11.78 -6.30 -10.13
C GLY A 236 12.27 -7.32 -9.09
N MET A 237 13.56 -7.69 -9.13
CA MET A 237 14.22 -8.61 -8.19
C MET A 237 13.64 -10.03 -8.22
N ARG A 238 13.39 -10.55 -9.42
CA ARG A 238 12.98 -11.94 -9.61
C ARG A 238 14.14 -12.77 -10.15
N LEU A 239 14.25 -13.98 -9.65
CA LEU A 239 15.29 -14.93 -9.99
C LEU A 239 14.63 -16.20 -10.50
N LEU A 240 15.19 -16.75 -11.57
CA LEU A 240 14.93 -18.12 -11.97
C LEU A 240 16.03 -18.98 -11.38
N THR A 241 15.68 -19.97 -10.57
CA THR A 241 16.64 -20.87 -9.94
C THR A 241 16.24 -22.33 -10.12
N GLU A 242 17.22 -23.23 -10.13
CA GLU A 242 17.00 -24.67 -10.18
C GLU A 242 17.00 -25.29 -8.77
N CYS A 243 16.09 -26.21 -8.51
CA CYS A 243 16.04 -26.94 -7.24
C CYS A 243 17.06 -28.08 -7.25
N SER A 244 17.98 -28.09 -6.28
CA SER A 244 18.97 -29.16 -6.15
C SER A 244 18.40 -30.54 -5.79
N ASN A 245 17.16 -30.60 -5.28
CA ASN A 245 16.51 -31.86 -4.91
C ASN A 245 15.75 -32.52 -6.08
N CYS A 246 14.98 -31.75 -6.85
CA CYS A 246 14.17 -32.30 -7.96
C CYS A 246 14.62 -31.88 -9.37
N GLY A 247 15.59 -30.98 -9.51
CA GLY A 247 16.05 -30.45 -10.80
C GLY A 247 15.08 -29.50 -11.50
N GLU A 248 13.93 -29.21 -10.87
CA GLU A 248 12.92 -28.34 -11.47
C GLU A 248 13.20 -26.87 -11.16
N GLN A 249 12.85 -26.00 -12.11
CA GLN A 249 13.09 -24.56 -11.99
C GLN A 249 11.92 -23.85 -11.29
N SER A 250 12.24 -22.88 -10.43
CA SER A 250 11.28 -22.04 -9.72
C SER A 250 11.58 -20.56 -9.94
N ILE A 251 10.53 -19.75 -10.02
CA ILE A 251 10.63 -18.29 -10.00
C ILE A 251 10.51 -17.82 -8.56
N ILE A 252 11.55 -17.14 -8.09
CA ILE A 252 11.62 -16.55 -6.76
C ILE A 252 11.62 -15.04 -6.88
N LYS A 253 10.96 -14.38 -5.95
CA LYS A 253 11.03 -12.94 -5.79
C LYS A 253 11.70 -12.57 -4.48
N ILE A 254 12.68 -11.67 -4.57
CA ILE A 254 13.27 -11.05 -3.39
C ILE A 254 12.29 -10.00 -2.87
N LYS A 255 11.70 -10.26 -1.71
CA LYS A 255 10.80 -9.34 -1.01
C LYS A 255 11.54 -8.72 0.18
N ARG A 256 11.42 -7.40 0.34
CA ARG A 256 11.96 -6.74 1.53
C ARG A 256 11.03 -7.00 2.73
N LYS A 257 11.59 -7.42 3.86
CA LYS A 257 10.89 -7.63 5.13
C LYS A 257 11.40 -6.60 6.13
N GLY A 258 10.81 -5.40 6.12
CA GLY A 258 11.25 -4.28 6.95
C GLY A 258 12.44 -3.50 6.36
N THR A 259 13.24 -2.84 7.20
CA THR A 259 14.30 -1.93 6.73
C THR A 259 15.60 -2.63 6.34
N LEU A 260 15.96 -3.75 6.95
CA LEU A 260 17.25 -4.41 6.74
C LEU A 260 17.14 -5.89 6.32
N ASN A 261 15.98 -6.51 6.45
CA ASN A 261 15.83 -7.94 6.15
C ASN A 261 15.18 -8.14 4.78
N PHE A 262 15.52 -9.25 4.17
CA PHE A 262 14.93 -9.74 2.93
C PHE A 262 14.35 -11.12 3.17
N GLN A 263 13.39 -11.50 2.33
CA GLN A 263 12.79 -12.81 2.28
C GLN A 263 12.68 -13.22 0.82
N LEU A 264 12.98 -14.47 0.53
CA LEU A 264 12.72 -15.07 -0.76
C LEU A 264 11.31 -15.65 -0.75
N VAL A 265 10.52 -15.33 -1.77
CA VAL A 265 9.15 -15.83 -1.92
C VAL A 265 9.04 -16.49 -3.28
N THR A 266 8.69 -17.77 -3.29
CA THR A 266 8.43 -18.52 -4.52
C THR A 266 7.10 -18.06 -5.11
N GLU A 267 7.11 -17.67 -6.40
CA GLU A 267 5.91 -17.20 -7.10
C GLU A 267 5.35 -18.28 -8.04
N ALA A 268 6.19 -19.10 -8.67
CA ALA A 268 5.77 -20.11 -9.63
C ALA A 268 6.82 -21.21 -9.85
N GLY A 269 6.37 -22.37 -10.34
CA GLY A 269 7.23 -23.40 -10.94
C GLY A 269 7.27 -23.27 -12.46
N ILE A 270 8.43 -23.50 -13.09
CA ILE A 270 8.58 -23.47 -14.55
C ILE A 270 8.38 -24.85 -15.14
N ILE A 271 7.50 -24.95 -16.14
CA ILE A 271 7.32 -26.17 -16.92
C ILE A 271 8.35 -26.15 -18.06
N ASN A 272 9.34 -27.04 -18.03
CA ASN A 272 10.25 -27.24 -19.14
C ASN A 272 9.52 -27.96 -20.28
N GLU A 273 9.60 -27.42 -21.51
CA GLU A 273 9.17 -28.18 -22.68
C GLU A 273 10.20 -29.29 -22.96
N PRO A 274 9.77 -30.53 -23.20
CA PRO A 274 10.66 -31.62 -23.57
C PRO A 274 11.33 -31.41 -24.93
#